data_AF-A0A6A1QJP8-F1
#
_entry.id   AF-A0A6A1QJP8-F1
#
_cell.length_a   1.000
_cell.length_b   1.000
_cell.length_c   1.000
_cell.angle_alpha   90.00
_cell.angle_beta   90.00
_cell.angle_gamma   90.00
#
_symmetry.space_group_name_H-M   'P 1'
#
loop_
_entity.id
_entity.type
_entity.pdbx_description
1 polymer ?
#
loop_
_entity_poly.entity_id
_entity_poly.type
_entity_poly.pdbx_seq_one_letter_code
_entity_poly.pdbx_strand_id
1 'polypeptide(L)'
;MKLLEEKSVEVNFTKSLLRMAAADVEEYVIKQPEPEFQGLNEKAGAPKQSPSKITAELNTRVRFLQAIKDIPSTIKELFVSNVFKKY
;
A
#
# COMPACT_ATOMS: atom_id res chain seq x y z
N MET A 1 -9.20 1.33 -19.69
CA MET A 1 -9.93 0.07 -19.93
C MET A 1 -9.92 -0.29 -21.41
N LYS A 2 -10.34 0.60 -22.32
CA LYS A 2 -10.34 0.38 -23.79
C LYS A 2 -9.11 -0.32 -24.37
N LEU A 3 -7.90 0.03 -23.95
CA LEU A 3 -6.67 -0.59 -24.48
C LEU A 3 -6.47 -2.04 -24.00
N LEU A 4 -6.95 -2.38 -22.80
CA LEU A 4 -6.96 -3.76 -22.29
C LEU A 4 -8.07 -4.58 -22.96
N GLU A 5 -9.23 -3.97 -23.20
CA GLU A 5 -10.35 -4.56 -23.94
C GLU A 5 -9.95 -4.86 -25.40
N GLU A 6 -9.26 -3.93 -26.06
CA GLU A 6 -8.74 -4.07 -27.43
C GLU A 6 -7.69 -5.18 -27.54
N LYS A 7 -6.91 -5.39 -26.48
CA LYS A 7 -5.94 -6.50 -26.37
C LYS A 7 -6.57 -7.82 -25.88
N SER A 8 -7.89 -7.85 -25.65
CA SER A 8 -8.62 -9.00 -25.10
C SER A 8 -8.06 -9.51 -23.77
N VAL A 9 -7.51 -8.61 -22.95
CA VAL A 9 -6.97 -8.95 -21.62
C VAL A 9 -8.09 -8.82 -20.61
N GLU A 10 -8.67 -9.95 -20.24
CA GLU A 10 -9.72 -10.01 -19.22
C GLU A 10 -9.11 -10.00 -17.82
N VAL A 11 -8.99 -8.81 -17.23
CA VAL A 11 -8.47 -8.62 -15.87
C VAL A 11 -9.40 -7.72 -15.07
N ASN A 12 -9.57 -8.06 -13.79
CA ASN A 12 -10.24 -7.16 -12.85
C ASN A 12 -9.32 -5.97 -12.56
N PHE A 13 -9.57 -4.85 -13.22
CA PHE A 13 -8.74 -3.65 -13.16
C PHE A 13 -8.51 -3.16 -11.74
N THR A 14 -9.56 -3.16 -10.90
CA THR A 14 -9.47 -2.76 -9.49
C THR A 14 -8.53 -3.67 -8.70
N LYS A 15 -8.61 -4.99 -8.86
CA LYS A 15 -7.69 -5.94 -8.21
C LYS A 15 -6.26 -5.76 -8.71
N SER A 16 -6.08 -5.52 -10.00
CA SER A 16 -4.76 -5.29 -10.58
C SER A 16 -4.10 -4.03 -10.01
N LEU A 17 -4.84 -2.92 -9.90
CA LEU A 17 -4.34 -1.69 -9.28
C LEU A 17 -3.98 -1.89 -7.81
N LEU A 18 -4.81 -2.61 -7.04
CA LEU A 18 -4.53 -2.88 -5.63
C LEU A 18 -3.30 -3.77 -5.43
N ARG A 19 -3.02 -4.69 -6.37
CA ARG A 19 -1.76 -5.48 -6.36
C ARG A 19 -0.54 -4.61 -6.65
N MET A 20 -0.68 -3.66 -7.58
CA MET A 20 0.38 -2.72 -7.95
C MET A 20 0.63 -1.66 -6.87
N ALA A 21 -0.34 -1.34 -6.03
CA ALA A 21 -0.20 -0.34 -4.97
C ALA A 21 0.91 -0.66 -3.94
N ALA A 22 1.31 -1.94 -3.85
CA ALA A 22 2.41 -2.39 -2.99
C ALA A 22 3.80 -2.25 -3.63
N ALA A 23 3.89 -1.87 -4.91
CA ALA A 23 5.17 -1.64 -5.56
C ALA A 23 5.82 -0.37 -5.01
N ASP A 24 7.11 -0.46 -4.68
CA ASP A 24 7.89 0.71 -4.28
C ASP A 24 8.24 1.55 -5.51
N VAL A 25 7.46 2.61 -5.72
CA VAL A 25 7.67 3.56 -6.81
C VAL A 25 8.46 4.76 -6.27
N GLU A 26 9.58 5.08 -6.91
CA GLU A 26 10.45 6.21 -6.54
C GLU A 26 9.73 7.55 -6.53
N GLU A 27 8.66 7.69 -7.32
CA GLU A 27 7.81 8.90 -7.37
C GLU A 27 7.19 9.25 -6.01
N TYR A 28 6.94 8.24 -5.17
CA TYR A 28 6.37 8.44 -3.83
C TYR A 28 7.43 8.55 -2.72
N VAL A 29 8.73 8.48 -3.06
CA VAL A 29 9.81 8.58 -2.09
C VAL A 29 10.13 10.05 -1.83
N ILE A 30 10.02 10.47 -0.58
CA ILE A 30 10.41 11.82 -0.18
C ILE A 30 11.93 11.91 -0.24
N LYS A 31 12.46 12.76 -1.13
CA LYS A 31 13.91 12.93 -1.36
C LYS A 31 14.62 13.79 -0.31
N GLN A 32 13.88 14.27 0.68
CA GLN A 32 14.41 15.10 1.75
C GLN A 32 15.34 14.28 2.66
N PRO A 33 16.56 14.75 2.94
CA PRO A 33 17.57 13.96 3.63
C PRO A 33 17.31 13.81 5.14
N GLU A 34 16.38 14.57 5.72
CA GLU A 34 16.14 14.58 7.16
C GLU A 34 15.64 13.19 7.64
N PRO A 35 16.14 12.72 8.80
CA PRO A 35 15.87 11.36 9.28
C PRO A 35 14.39 11.11 9.54
N GLU A 36 13.59 12.13 9.82
CA GLU A 36 12.15 11.99 9.99
C GLU A 36 11.44 11.62 8.68
N PHE A 37 11.87 12.16 7.54
CA PHE A 37 11.32 11.82 6.23
C PHE A 37 11.83 10.46 5.73
N GLN A 38 13.07 10.09 6.06
CA GLN A 38 13.57 8.74 5.81
C GLN A 38 12.78 7.69 6.61
N GLY A 39 12.57 7.93 7.90
CA GLY A 39 11.73 7.07 8.74
C GLY A 39 10.25 7.04 8.31
N LEU A 40 9.75 8.10 7.68
CA LEU A 40 8.42 8.12 7.07
C LEU A 40 8.36 7.26 5.81
N ASN A 41 9.37 7.36 4.93
CA ASN A 41 9.48 6.53 3.72
C ASN A 41 9.51 5.03 4.07
N GLU A 42 10.30 4.64 5.08
CA GLU A 42 10.37 3.25 5.56
C GLU A 42 9.02 2.74 6.08
N LYS A 43 8.32 3.55 6.88
CA LYS A 43 7.02 3.19 7.45
C LYS A 43 5.89 3.22 6.42
N ALA A 44 6.01 4.02 5.37
CA ALA A 44 5.01 4.12 4.30
C ALA A 44 4.90 2.84 3.46
N GLY A 45 5.91 1.97 3.46
CA GLY A 45 5.85 0.68 2.76
C GLY A 45 4.80 -0.26 3.34
N ALA A 46 4.65 -0.33 4.67
CA ALA A 46 3.76 -1.29 5.32
C ALA A 46 2.26 -1.05 4.99
N PRO A 47 1.73 0.19 5.04
CA PRO A 47 0.36 0.49 4.62
C PRO A 47 0.10 0.21 3.13
N LYS A 48 1.08 0.46 2.25
CA LYS A 48 0.97 0.20 0.80
C LYS A 48 0.84 -1.29 0.48
N GLN A 49 1.42 -2.15 1.31
CA GLN A 49 1.36 -3.60 1.14
C GLN A 49 0.02 -4.21 1.58
N SER A 50 -0.70 -3.58 2.51
CA SER A 50 -1.96 -4.13 3.06
C SER A 50 -3.06 -4.34 1.99
N PRO A 51 -3.35 -3.38 1.09
CA PRO A 51 -4.31 -3.58 0.00
C PRO A 51 -3.94 -4.74 -0.94
N SER A 52 -2.65 -4.92 -1.24
CA SER A 52 -2.18 -6.03 -2.08
C SER A 52 -2.39 -7.38 -1.39
N LYS A 53 -2.07 -7.48 -0.09
CA LYS A 53 -2.32 -8.68 0.74
C LYS A 53 -3.80 -9.04 0.79
N ILE A 54 -4.68 -8.06 0.96
CA ILE A 54 -6.15 -8.27 0.94
C ILE A 54 -6.56 -8.95 -0.37
N THR A 55 -6.10 -8.47 -1.53
CA THR A 55 -6.47 -9.08 -2.81
C THR A 55 -5.93 -10.49 -3.00
N ALA A 56 -4.81 -10.85 -2.38
CA ALA A 56 -4.26 -12.20 -2.39
C ALA A 56 -5.02 -13.15 -1.45
N GLU A 57 -5.53 -12.63 -0.34
CA GLU A 57 -6.12 -13.41 0.75
C GLU A 57 -7.66 -13.51 0.69
N LEU A 58 -8.30 -12.88 -0.28
CA LEU A 58 -9.77 -12.87 -0.49
C LEU A 58 -10.41 -14.27 -0.45
N ASN A 59 -9.70 -15.32 -0.86
CA ASN A 59 -10.23 -16.68 -0.90
C ASN A 59 -10.18 -17.40 0.47
N THR A 60 -9.52 -16.84 1.48
CA THR A 60 -9.40 -17.43 2.81
C THR A 60 -9.93 -16.48 3.87
N ARG A 61 -11.15 -16.74 4.36
CA ARG A 61 -11.84 -15.89 5.34
C ARG A 61 -10.97 -15.51 6.56
N VAL A 62 -10.19 -16.46 7.08
CA VAL A 62 -9.31 -16.23 8.24
C VAL A 62 -8.20 -15.23 7.91
N ARG A 63 -7.53 -15.40 6.76
CA ARG A 63 -6.44 -14.53 6.32
C ARG A 63 -6.98 -13.13 5.97
N PHE A 64 -8.08 -13.07 5.24
CA PHE A 64 -8.77 -11.81 4.93
C PHE A 64 -9.13 -10.99 6.18
N LEU A 65 -9.68 -11.63 7.22
CA LEU A 65 -10.00 -10.93 8.49
C LEU A 65 -8.73 -10.45 9.21
N GLN A 66 -7.65 -11.23 9.15
CA GLN A 66 -6.35 -10.83 9.69
C GLN A 66 -5.78 -9.62 8.92
N ALA A 67 -5.77 -9.66 7.59
CA ALA A 67 -5.34 -8.54 6.76
C ALA A 67 -6.15 -7.26 7.04
N ILE A 68 -7.46 -7.35 7.23
CA ILE A 68 -8.29 -6.20 7.63
C ILE A 68 -7.86 -5.66 9.00
N LYS A 69 -7.58 -6.55 9.96
CA LYS A 69 -7.15 -6.17 11.31
C LYS A 69 -5.78 -5.50 11.33
N ASP A 70 -4.91 -5.80 10.36
CA ASP A 70 -3.56 -5.26 10.26
C ASP A 70 -3.50 -3.87 9.56
N ILE A 71 -4.61 -3.41 8.95
CA ILE A 71 -4.68 -2.09 8.31
C ILE A 71 -4.64 -0.95 9.35
N PRO A 72 -5.46 -0.94 10.42
CA PRO A 72 -5.41 0.13 11.40
C PRO A 72 -4.06 0.25 12.11
N SER A 73 -3.36 -0.86 12.36
CA SER A 73 -2.04 -0.85 13.00
C SER A 73 -0.99 -0.23 12.09
N THR A 74 -0.91 -0.66 10.83
CA THR A 74 0.03 -0.09 9.84
C THR A 74 -0.23 1.40 9.59
N ILE A 75 -1.49 1.81 9.51
CA ILE A 75 -1.85 3.24 9.40
C ILE A 75 -1.42 4.01 10.66
N LYS A 76 -1.70 3.48 11.86
CA LYS A 76 -1.30 4.13 13.12
C LYS A 76 0.21 4.34 13.20
N GLU A 77 1.00 3.35 12.79
CA GLU A 77 2.47 3.46 12.77
C GLU A 77 2.98 4.57 11.85
N LEU A 78 2.30 4.80 10.71
CA LEU A 78 2.58 5.90 9.79
C LEU A 78 2.29 7.27 10.43
N PHE A 79 1.14 7.41 11.09
CA PHE A 79 0.72 8.66 11.74
C PHE A 79 1.55 9.02 12.99
N VAL A 80 2.18 8.04 13.63
CA VAL A 80 3.09 8.25 14.77
C VAL A 80 4.48 8.73 14.31
N SER A 81 4.71 8.90 13.00
CA SER A 81 5.94 9.54 12.52
C SER A 81 6.10 10.95 13.14
N ASN A 82 7.30 11.24 13.64
CA ASN A 82 7.62 12.51 14.30
C ASN A 82 7.51 13.72 13.37
N VAL A 83 7.34 13.50 12.06
CA VAL A 83 7.16 14.54 11.04
C VAL A 83 6.00 15.47 11.41
N PHE A 84 4.82 14.93 11.70
CA PHE A 84 3.61 15.72 12.03
C PHE A 84 3.66 16.44 13.39
N LYS A 85 4.59 16.05 14.27
CA LYS A 85 4.77 16.71 15.57
C LYS A 85 5.84 17.80 15.51
N LYS A 86 6.78 17.69 14.57
CA LYS A 86 7.95 18.56 14.44
C LYS A 86 7.68 19.74 13.50
N TYR A 87 6.78 19.57 12.54
CA TYR A 87 6.36 20.54 11.54
C TYR A 87 4.85 20.76 11.61
#